data_AF-Q2INF9-F1
#
_entry.id   AF-Q2INF9-F1
#
_cell.length_a   1.000
_cell.length_b   1.000
_cell.length_c   1.000
_cell.angle_alpha   90.00
_cell.angle_beta   90.00
_cell.angle_gamma   90.00
#
_symmetry.space_group_name_H-M   'P 1'
#
loop_
_entity.id
_entity.type
_entity.pdbx_description
1 polymer ?
#
loop_
_entity_poly.entity_id
_entity_poly.type
_entity_poly.pdbx_seq_one_letter_code
_entity_poly.pdbx_strand_id
1 'polypeptide(L)'
;MRFLRTEFPTASVTAAQSYQSGLKAALGDTFDAIILDMSLPTYDISASNSGGRTRGYGGREFLEALKRRRRNTKVVVVTQFDTFGEGADAMNLTQLTEQLRAEYPDIYVGTAFYQASQTAWRDELQAYLKSVSGDLS
;
A
#
# COMPACT_ATOMS: atom_id res chain seq x y z
N MET A 1 -9.75 7.55 6.54
CA MET A 1 -10.46 8.58 5.75
C MET A 1 -10.35 9.99 6.32
N ARG A 2 -10.61 10.25 7.62
CA ARG A 2 -10.54 11.62 8.19
C ARG A 2 -9.19 12.31 7.98
N PHE A 3 -8.08 11.63 8.26
CA PHE A 3 -6.72 12.15 8.06
C PHE A 3 -6.48 12.68 6.63
N LEU A 4 -6.74 11.86 5.60
CA LEU A 4 -6.53 12.26 4.20
C LEU A 4 -7.35 13.48 3.80
N ARG A 5 -8.61 13.58 4.27
CA ARG A 5 -9.46 14.73 3.97
C ARG A 5 -8.98 16.03 4.64
N THR A 6 -8.31 15.92 5.79
CA THR A 6 -7.76 17.08 6.48
C THR A 6 -6.46 17.55 5.84
N GLU A 7 -5.53 16.63 5.57
CA GLU A 7 -4.20 16.99 5.04
C GLU A 7 -4.17 17.21 3.52
N PHE A 8 -5.11 16.60 2.79
CA PHE A 8 -5.20 16.66 1.32
C PHE A 8 -6.66 16.95 0.90
N PRO A 9 -7.20 18.15 1.19
CA PRO A 9 -8.62 18.46 1.03
C PRO A 9 -9.11 18.42 -0.43
N THR A 10 -8.20 18.59 -1.40
CA THR A 10 -8.48 18.55 -2.83
C THR A 10 -8.30 17.17 -3.44
N ALA A 11 -7.83 16.18 -2.68
CA ALA A 11 -7.59 14.84 -3.20
C ALA A 11 -8.90 14.08 -3.49
N SER A 12 -8.98 13.49 -4.67
CA SER A 12 -9.98 12.46 -4.98
C SER A 12 -9.50 11.12 -4.42
N VAL A 13 -10.32 10.46 -3.60
CA VAL A 13 -9.94 9.22 -2.92
C VAL A 13 -10.85 8.08 -3.37
N THR A 14 -10.24 7.06 -3.97
CA THR A 14 -10.88 5.77 -4.26
C THR A 14 -10.41 4.74 -3.24
N ALA A 15 -11.34 3.98 -2.66
CA ALA A 15 -11.04 2.91 -1.72
C ALA A 15 -11.34 1.54 -2.35
N ALA A 16 -10.45 0.59 -2.08
CA ALA A 16 -10.61 -0.82 -2.42
C ALA A 16 -10.29 -1.67 -1.19
N GLN A 17 -11.00 -2.78 -1.00
CA GLN A 17 -10.93 -3.58 0.23
C GLN A 17 -10.24 -4.93 0.02
N SER A 18 -9.77 -5.23 -1.21
CA SER A 18 -9.08 -6.48 -1.52
C SER A 18 -8.06 -6.31 -2.62
N TYR A 19 -7.23 -7.34 -2.79
CA TYR A 19 -6.26 -7.43 -3.86
C TYR A 19 -6.90 -7.20 -5.24
N GLN A 20 -8.00 -7.90 -5.54
CA GLN A 20 -8.61 -7.83 -6.86
C GLN A 20 -9.27 -6.48 -7.15
N SER A 21 -10.03 -5.93 -6.21
CA SER A 21 -10.68 -4.62 -6.40
C SER A 21 -9.63 -3.51 -6.50
N GLY A 22 -8.58 -3.57 -5.69
CA GLY A 22 -7.48 -2.62 -5.73
C GLY A 22 -6.71 -2.69 -7.04
N LEU A 23 -6.37 -3.89 -7.51
CA LEU A 23 -5.60 -4.05 -8.74
C LEU A 23 -6.44 -3.64 -9.95
N LYS A 24 -7.73 -3.97 -9.97
CA LYS A 24 -8.65 -3.50 -11.01
C LYS A 24 -8.70 -1.98 -11.07
N ALA A 25 -8.79 -1.29 -9.93
CA ALA A 25 -8.78 0.16 -9.88
C ALA A 25 -7.45 0.73 -10.41
N ALA A 26 -6.31 0.25 -9.88
CA ALA A 26 -4.98 0.75 -10.24
C ALA A 26 -4.60 0.53 -11.73
N LEU A 27 -5.21 -0.47 -12.38
CA LEU A 27 -5.04 -0.73 -13.81
C LEU A 27 -6.07 -0.02 -14.69
N GLY A 28 -7.26 0.29 -14.15
CA GLY A 28 -8.35 0.94 -14.88
C GLY A 28 -8.27 2.46 -14.89
N ASP A 29 -7.56 3.06 -13.93
CA ASP A 29 -7.44 4.51 -13.77
C ASP A 29 -5.99 4.93 -13.44
N THR A 30 -5.73 6.22 -13.50
CA THR A 30 -4.46 6.85 -13.11
C THR A 30 -4.57 7.44 -11.72
N PHE A 31 -3.60 7.12 -10.87
CA PHE A 31 -3.45 7.71 -9.55
C PHE A 31 -2.05 8.29 -9.42
N ASP A 32 -1.94 9.42 -8.71
CA ASP A 32 -0.65 9.99 -8.31
C ASP A 32 0.03 9.07 -7.29
N ALA A 33 -0.75 8.58 -6.32
CA ALA A 33 -0.28 7.68 -5.27
C ALA A 33 -1.31 6.59 -4.92
N ILE A 34 -0.80 5.43 -4.51
CA ILE A 34 -1.55 4.33 -3.90
C ILE A 34 -1.05 4.15 -2.46
N ILE A 35 -1.97 4.06 -1.52
CA ILE A 35 -1.70 3.63 -0.14
C ILE A 35 -2.04 2.14 -0.07
N LEU A 36 -1.05 1.30 0.23
CA LEU A 36 -1.15 -0.15 0.12
C LEU A 36 -0.91 -0.84 1.46
N ASP A 37 -1.82 -1.72 1.88
CA ASP A 37 -1.56 -2.68 2.95
C ASP A 37 -0.80 -3.90 2.39
N MET A 38 0.07 -4.50 3.20
CA MET A 38 0.80 -5.72 2.86
C MET A 38 -0.06 -6.98 2.95
N SER A 39 -1.03 -7.01 3.87
CA SER A 39 -1.95 -8.11 4.06
C SER A 39 -3.30 -7.78 3.43
N LEU A 40 -3.63 -8.44 2.32
CA LEU A 40 -4.88 -8.20 1.61
C LEU A 40 -5.72 -9.49 1.54
N PRO A 41 -7.05 -9.40 1.75
CA PRO A 41 -7.94 -10.47 1.33
C PRO A 41 -7.92 -10.56 -0.20
N THR A 42 -8.18 -11.76 -0.73
CA THR A 42 -8.17 -11.95 -2.19
C THR A 42 -9.35 -11.23 -2.85
N TYR A 43 -10.52 -11.27 -2.21
CA TYR A 43 -11.76 -10.65 -2.67
C TYR A 43 -12.34 -9.73 -1.59
N ASP A 44 -13.22 -8.82 -1.97
CA ASP A 44 -13.92 -7.98 -1.00
C ASP A 44 -14.83 -8.86 -0.11
N ILE A 45 -14.87 -8.54 1.19
CA ILE A 45 -15.74 -9.23 2.14
C ILE A 45 -17.18 -8.80 1.88
N SER A 46 -18.10 -9.75 1.79
CA SER A 46 -19.54 -9.50 1.68
C SER A 46 -20.31 -10.44 2.61
N ALA A 47 -21.61 -10.20 2.82
CA ALA A 47 -22.43 -11.01 3.73
C ALA A 47 -22.44 -12.51 3.39
N SER A 48 -22.15 -12.89 2.15
CA SER A 48 -22.08 -14.26 1.67
C SER A 48 -20.66 -14.79 1.44
N ASN A 49 -19.61 -13.97 1.62
CA ASN A 49 -18.24 -14.35 1.29
C ASN A 49 -17.24 -13.70 2.25
N SER A 50 -16.42 -14.50 2.91
CA SER A 50 -15.42 -14.06 3.89
C SER A 50 -14.21 -13.31 3.30
N GLY A 51 -14.25 -12.90 2.02
CA GLY A 51 -13.14 -12.23 1.32
C GLY A 51 -12.06 -13.17 0.77
N GLY A 52 -12.28 -14.49 0.87
CA GLY A 52 -11.30 -15.51 0.45
C GLY A 52 -10.08 -15.59 1.38
N ARG A 53 -9.09 -16.43 1.01
CA ARG A 53 -7.85 -16.57 1.81
C ARG A 53 -7.06 -15.25 1.81
N THR A 54 -6.74 -14.75 3.00
CA THR A 54 -5.80 -13.63 3.18
C THR A 54 -4.44 -14.02 2.64
N ARG A 55 -3.86 -13.16 1.80
CA ARG A 55 -2.53 -13.36 1.24
C ARG A 55 -1.53 -12.61 2.12
N GLY A 56 -0.68 -13.34 2.83
CA GLY A 56 0.38 -12.75 3.68
C GLY A 56 1.38 -11.88 2.90
N TYR A 57 1.45 -12.04 1.57
CA TYR A 57 2.25 -11.24 0.65
C TYR A 57 1.40 -10.50 -0.40
N GLY A 58 0.12 -10.26 -0.13
CA GLY A 58 -0.80 -9.63 -1.08
C GLY A 58 -0.31 -8.27 -1.59
N GLY A 59 0.30 -7.46 -0.73
CA GLY A 59 0.90 -6.18 -1.14
C GLY A 59 2.12 -6.34 -2.06
N ARG A 60 2.96 -7.35 -1.85
CA ARG A 60 4.10 -7.63 -2.74
C ARG A 60 3.63 -8.10 -4.10
N GLU A 61 2.66 -9.02 -4.14
CA GLU A 61 2.02 -9.44 -5.38
C GLU A 61 1.34 -8.28 -6.13
N PHE A 62 0.89 -7.26 -5.41
CA PHE A 62 0.29 -6.06 -5.99
C PHE A 62 1.34 -5.21 -6.68
N LEU A 63 2.46 -4.91 -6.00
CA LEU A 63 3.61 -4.20 -6.57
C LEU A 63 4.17 -4.92 -7.80
N GLU A 64 4.29 -6.25 -7.73
CA GLU A 64 4.72 -7.08 -8.86
C GLU A 64 3.74 -6.99 -10.03
N ALA A 65 2.43 -6.96 -9.78
CA ALA A 65 1.44 -6.78 -10.82
C ALA A 65 1.54 -5.39 -11.47
N LEU A 66 1.73 -4.32 -10.70
CA LEU A 66 1.94 -2.97 -11.23
C LEU A 66 3.19 -2.90 -12.11
N LYS A 67 4.31 -3.43 -11.62
CA LYS A 67 5.59 -3.49 -12.35
C LYS A 67 5.45 -4.24 -13.67
N ARG A 68 4.88 -5.45 -13.66
CA ARG A 68 4.65 -6.24 -14.89
C ARG A 68 3.74 -5.55 -15.89
N ARG A 69 2.78 -4.75 -15.41
CA ARG A 69 1.86 -3.95 -16.24
C ARG A 69 2.41 -2.56 -16.58
N ARG A 70 3.67 -2.26 -16.20
CA ARG A 70 4.36 -0.97 -16.44
C ARG A 70 3.56 0.23 -15.94
N ARG A 71 2.92 0.10 -14.78
CA ARG A 71 2.29 1.23 -14.08
C ARG A 71 3.34 1.93 -13.24
N ASN A 72 3.45 3.25 -13.38
CA ASN A 72 4.43 4.07 -12.66
C ASN A 72 3.83 4.82 -11.46
N THR A 73 2.58 4.52 -11.11
CA THR A 73 1.92 5.11 -9.94
C THR A 73 2.72 4.83 -8.69
N LYS A 74 2.97 5.88 -7.91
CA LYS A 74 3.77 5.78 -6.70
C LYS A 74 3.00 5.04 -5.61
N VAL A 75 3.68 4.20 -4.85
CA VAL A 75 3.08 3.36 -3.82
C VAL A 75 3.75 3.64 -2.48
N VAL A 76 2.93 3.99 -1.49
CA VAL A 76 3.31 4.09 -0.08
C VAL A 76 2.68 2.92 0.65
N VAL A 77 3.49 2.09 1.29
CA VAL A 77 2.99 0.97 2.09
C VAL A 77 2.62 1.47 3.48
N VAL A 78 1.47 1.01 3.99
CA VAL A 78 1.04 1.23 5.38
C VAL A 78 0.62 -0.10 5.94
N THR A 79 1.28 -0.55 7.01
CA THR A 79 1.04 -1.88 7.58
C THR A 79 1.16 -1.82 9.10
N GLN A 80 0.37 -2.64 9.79
CA GLN A 80 0.45 -2.85 11.24
C GLN A 80 1.30 -4.09 11.61
N PHE A 81 1.72 -4.88 10.63
CA PHE A 81 2.55 -6.06 10.84
C PHE A 81 4.02 -5.66 10.90
N ASP A 82 4.75 -6.17 11.88
CA ASP A 82 6.21 -6.00 12.02
C ASP A 82 7.00 -7.22 11.53
N THR A 83 6.32 -8.35 11.34
CA THR A 83 6.85 -9.62 10.87
C THR A 83 6.01 -10.12 9.70
N PHE A 84 6.67 -10.55 8.62
CA PHE A 84 6.06 -10.99 7.38
C PHE A 84 6.63 -12.34 6.96
N GLY A 85 5.77 -13.27 6.54
CA GLY A 85 6.18 -14.64 6.24
C GLY A 85 6.25 -15.54 7.48
N GLU A 86 6.72 -16.77 7.28
CA GLU A 86 6.82 -17.79 8.32
C GLU A 86 8.14 -18.57 8.18
N GLY A 87 8.66 -19.07 9.30
CA GLY A 87 9.84 -19.94 9.31
C GLY A 87 11.11 -19.22 8.82
N ALA A 88 11.82 -19.86 7.88
CA ALA A 88 13.08 -19.34 7.34
C ALA A 88 12.90 -18.10 6.44
N ASP A 89 11.69 -17.87 5.94
CA ASP A 89 11.35 -16.72 5.07
C ASP A 89 10.76 -15.54 5.86
N ALA A 90 10.74 -15.63 7.20
CA ALA A 90 10.24 -14.57 8.05
C ALA A 90 11.15 -13.33 7.97
N MET A 91 10.55 -12.18 7.70
CA MET A 91 11.23 -10.90 7.57
C MET A 91 10.62 -9.89 8.53
N ASN A 92 11.48 -9.06 9.13
CA ASN A 92 11.01 -7.89 9.86
C ASN A 92 10.69 -6.72 8.91
N LEU A 93 10.05 -5.68 9.45
CA LEU A 93 9.67 -4.48 8.70
C LEU A 93 10.84 -3.78 8.00
N THR A 94 12.02 -3.72 8.62
CA THR A 94 13.22 -3.12 8.03
C THR A 94 13.66 -3.90 6.80
N GLN A 95 13.76 -5.22 6.92
CA GLN A 95 14.13 -6.10 5.81
C GLN A 95 13.10 -6.02 4.67
N LEU A 96 11.80 -5.97 4.99
CA LEU A 96 10.75 -5.76 3.99
C LEU A 96 10.93 -4.42 3.28
N THR A 97 11.18 -3.35 4.04
CA THR A 97 11.36 -2.00 3.48
C THR A 97 12.53 -1.94 2.50
N GLU A 98 13.67 -2.55 2.86
CA GLU A 98 14.85 -2.65 2.01
C GLU A 98 14.56 -3.47 0.74
N GLN A 99 13.90 -4.62 0.90
CA GLN A 99 13.52 -5.47 -0.21
C GLN A 99 12.60 -4.74 -1.20
N LEU A 100 11.52 -4.11 -0.71
CA LEU A 100 10.57 -3.40 -1.57
C LEU A 100 11.24 -2.24 -2.31
N ARG A 101 12.16 -1.54 -1.65
CA ARG A 101 12.96 -0.48 -2.28
C ARG A 101 13.87 -1.01 -3.39
N ALA A 102 14.51 -2.15 -3.18
CA ALA A 102 15.38 -2.77 -4.17
C ALA A 102 14.60 -3.37 -5.36
N GLU A 103 13.45 -3.99 -5.11
CA GLU A 103 12.66 -4.69 -6.14
C GLU A 103 11.78 -3.75 -6.97
N TYR A 104 11.30 -2.64 -6.37
CA TYR A 104 10.33 -1.72 -6.96
C TYR A 104 10.76 -0.24 -6.92
N PRO A 105 12.02 0.12 -7.25
CA PRO A 105 12.57 1.47 -7.04
C PRO A 105 11.80 2.57 -7.80
N ASP A 106 11.17 2.23 -8.92
CA ASP A 106 10.45 3.20 -9.75
C ASP A 106 9.11 3.63 -9.17
N ILE A 107 8.48 2.77 -8.35
CA ILE A 107 7.11 2.98 -7.85
C ILE A 107 7.04 3.03 -6.32
N TYR A 108 7.89 2.31 -5.61
CA TYR A 108 7.84 2.26 -4.15
C TYR A 108 8.50 3.50 -3.54
N VAL A 109 7.75 4.21 -2.69
CA VAL A 109 8.20 5.45 -2.02
C VAL A 109 8.78 5.13 -0.64
N GLY A 110 8.02 4.40 0.17
CA GLY A 110 8.35 4.11 1.55
C GLY A 110 7.27 3.29 2.25
N THR A 111 7.55 2.92 3.50
CA THR A 111 6.63 2.20 4.38
C THR A 111 6.42 3.03 5.64
N ALA A 112 5.15 3.26 6.02
CA ALA A 112 4.79 3.83 7.31
C ALA A 112 4.24 2.73 8.23
N PHE A 113 4.75 2.64 9.45
CA PHE A 113 4.36 1.59 10.39
C PHE A 113 3.15 2.01 11.22
N TYR A 114 1.99 1.44 10.91
CA TYR A 114 0.76 1.79 11.62
C TYR A 114 0.76 1.24 13.04
N GLN A 115 0.72 2.15 14.01
CA GLN A 115 0.44 1.84 15.41
C GLN A 115 -0.70 2.72 15.91
N ALA A 116 -1.77 2.11 16.42
CA ALA A 116 -2.97 2.85 16.84
C ALA A 116 -2.72 3.83 18.00
N SER A 117 -1.75 3.55 18.86
CA SER A 117 -1.36 4.39 20.00
C SER A 117 -0.43 5.55 19.62
N GLN A 118 0.07 5.60 18.38
CA GLN A 118 1.04 6.59 17.93
C GLN A 118 0.52 7.37 16.72
N THR A 119 0.97 8.61 16.59
CA THR A 119 0.66 9.46 15.43
C THR A 119 1.79 9.50 14.42
N ALA A 120 2.99 9.01 14.75
CA ALA A 120 4.18 9.07 13.90
C ALA A 120 3.94 8.54 12.48
N TRP A 121 3.18 7.46 12.32
CA TRP A 121 2.82 6.90 11.01
C TRP A 121 2.07 7.88 10.12
N ARG A 122 1.32 8.84 10.70
CA ARG A 122 0.61 9.88 9.94
C ARG A 122 1.60 10.90 9.38
N ASP A 123 2.60 11.27 10.17
CA ASP A 123 3.64 12.21 9.76
C ASP A 123 4.51 11.60 8.64
N GLU A 124 4.88 10.33 8.78
CA GLU A 124 5.58 9.54 7.75
C GLU A 124 4.75 9.43 6.47
N LEU A 125 3.49 8.98 6.58
CA LEU A 125 2.59 8.86 5.44
C LEU A 125 2.38 10.22 4.76
N GLN A 126 2.20 11.29 5.52
CA GLN A 126 2.06 12.63 4.97
C GLN A 126 3.31 13.05 4.20
N ALA A 127 4.50 12.83 4.76
CA ALA A 127 5.76 13.15 4.10
C ALA A 127 5.92 12.41 2.78
N TYR A 128 5.61 11.10 2.74
CA TYR A 128 5.66 10.30 1.51
C TYR A 128 4.64 10.75 0.47
N LEU A 129 3.40 11.05 0.88
CA LEU A 129 2.38 11.52 -0.06
C LEU A 129 2.72 12.91 -0.62
N LYS A 130 3.29 13.80 0.20
CA LYS A 130 3.76 15.12 -0.24
C LYS A 130 4.95 15.02 -1.20
N SER A 131 5.88 14.09 -1.00
CA SER A 131 7.00 13.93 -1.94
C SER A 131 6.53 13.52 -3.33
N VAL A 132 5.47 12.73 -3.42
CA VAL A 132 4.88 12.32 -4.71
C VAL A 132 4.12 13.47 -5.39
N SER A 133 3.41 14.29 -4.62
CA SER A 133 2.59 15.37 -5.16
C SER A 133 3.40 16.64 -5.48
N GLY A 134 4.57 16.83 -4.86
CA GLY A 134 5.51 17.90 -5.17
C GLY A 134 6.35 17.67 -6.43
N ASP A 135 6.46 16.43 -6.91
CA ASP A 135 7.17 16.11 -8.17
C ASP A 135 6.33 16.42 -9.43
N LEU A 136 5.08 16.88 -9.25
CA LEU A 136 4.13 17.21 -10.33
C LEU A 136 4.02 18.73 -10.62
N SER A 137 4.87 19.56 -10.01
CA SER A 137 4.94 21.01 -10.23
C SER A 137 6.10 21.43 -11.13
#